data_AF-A0A507QXG0-F1
#
_entry.id   AF-A0A507QXG0-F1
#
_cell.length_a   1.000
_cell.length_b   1.000
_cell.length_c   1.000
_cell.angle_alpha   90.00
_cell.angle_beta   90.00
_cell.angle_gamma   90.00
#
_symmetry.space_group_name_H-M   'P 1'
#
loop_
_entity.id
_entity.type
_entity.pdbx_description
1 polymer ?
#
loop_
_entity_poly.entity_id
_entity_poly.type
_entity_poly.pdbx_seq_one_letter_code
_entity_poly.pdbx_strand_id
1 'polypeptide(L)'
;MHNFRDALLSPSPKDFLEPDERYDALKDQETIRESITQGNLEELRAVAFFNRTWIISSRYCSVGDGVDFLEGYLHSLWYIYYQLSWNTSCETSDHDRIVLDILRIQGMGPGAAE
;
A
#
# COMPACT_ATOMS: atom_id res chain seq x y z
N MET A 1 -30.80 9.45 -2.48
CA MET A 1 -29.70 8.47 -2.26
C MET A 1 -28.83 8.39 -3.52
N HIS A 2 -28.19 9.49 -3.92
CA HIS A 2 -27.32 9.55 -5.11
C HIS A 2 -25.95 10.21 -4.82
N ASN A 3 -25.60 10.48 -3.56
CA ASN A 3 -24.53 11.46 -3.29
C ASN A 3 -23.28 10.90 -2.57
N PHE A 4 -23.25 9.61 -2.22
CA PHE A 4 -22.06 9.04 -1.55
C PHE A 4 -20.97 8.59 -2.52
N ARG A 5 -21.34 7.97 -3.65
CA ARG A 5 -20.36 7.61 -4.69
C ARG A 5 -19.73 8.84 -5.32
N ASP A 6 -20.52 9.86 -5.64
CA ASP A 6 -20.02 11.06 -6.30
C ASP A 6 -19.14 11.91 -5.36
N ALA A 7 -19.41 11.89 -4.04
CA ALA A 7 -18.55 12.54 -3.04
C ALA A 7 -17.21 11.82 -2.80
N LEU A 8 -17.14 10.51 -3.05
CA LEU A 8 -15.89 9.73 -2.99
C LEU A 8 -15.07 9.85 -4.28
N LEU A 9 -15.70 10.27 -5.39
CA LEU A 9 -15.07 10.45 -6.70
C LEU A 9 -14.77 11.92 -7.02
N SER A 10 -15.32 12.86 -6.25
CA SER A 10 -14.94 14.26 -6.36
C SER A 10 -13.48 14.41 -5.94
N PRO A 11 -12.63 15.06 -6.76
CA PRO A 11 -11.23 15.24 -6.42
C PRO A 11 -11.14 16.04 -5.12
N SER A 12 -10.62 15.40 -4.08
CA SER A 12 -10.19 16.10 -2.87
C SER A 12 -9.10 17.11 -3.26
N PRO A 13 -9.06 18.32 -2.67
CA PRO A 13 -8.04 19.29 -3.00
C PRO A 13 -6.65 18.71 -2.69
N LYS A 14 -5.96 18.25 -3.73
CA LYS A 14 -4.61 17.65 -3.70
C LYS A 14 -3.52 18.54 -3.10
N ASP A 15 -3.85 19.80 -2.81
CA ASP A 15 -2.91 20.79 -2.31
C ASP A 15 -2.65 20.70 -0.79
N PHE A 16 -3.31 19.78 -0.08
CA PHE A 16 -3.15 19.58 1.37
C PHE A 16 -2.36 18.33 1.77
N LEU A 17 -1.49 17.77 0.91
CA LEU A 17 -0.43 16.92 1.46
C LEU A 17 0.50 17.80 2.27
N GLU A 18 0.35 17.73 3.59
CA GLU A 18 1.20 18.45 4.54
C GLU A 18 2.67 18.13 4.21
N PRO A 19 3.59 19.10 4.33
CA PRO A 19 5.00 18.88 4.02
C PRO A 19 5.61 17.65 4.71
N ASP A 20 5.09 17.29 5.88
CA ASP A 20 5.47 16.14 6.69
C ASP A 20 5.14 14.80 5.99
N GLU A 21 3.93 14.66 5.45
CA GLU A 21 3.47 13.44 4.75
C GLU A 21 4.27 13.19 3.46
N ARG A 22 4.65 14.26 2.75
CA ARG A 22 5.51 14.18 1.56
C ARG A 22 6.93 13.76 1.92
N TYR A 23 7.47 14.28 3.01
CA TYR A 23 8.79 13.91 3.50
C TYR A 23 8.84 12.43 3.94
N ASP A 24 7.79 11.98 4.63
CA ASP A 24 7.65 10.57 5.04
C ASP A 24 7.57 9.61 3.85
N ALA A 25 6.84 9.98 2.79
CA ALA A 25 6.77 9.18 1.57
C ALA A 25 8.12 9.04 0.86
N LEU A 26 8.91 10.12 0.78
CA LEU A 26 10.25 10.08 0.20
C LEU A 26 11.21 9.22 1.02
N LYS A 27 11.13 9.32 2.35
CA LYS A 27 11.94 8.51 3.27
C LYS A 27 11.59 7.03 3.19
N ASP A 28 10.30 6.71 3.07
CA ASP A 28 9.82 5.34 2.87
C ASP A 28 10.37 4.75 1.57
N GLN A 29 10.30 5.50 0.47
CA GLN A 29 10.88 5.06 -0.81
C GLN A 29 12.38 4.80 -0.73
N GLU A 30 13.15 5.67 -0.05
CA GLU A 30 14.59 5.46 0.09
C GLU A 30 14.88 4.20 0.93
N THR A 31 14.16 4.01 2.03
CA THR A 31 14.29 2.80 2.88
C THR A 31 14.00 1.52 2.07
N ILE A 32 13.01 1.56 1.18
CA ILE A 32 12.70 0.45 0.28
C ILE A 32 13.85 0.21 -0.70
N ARG A 33 14.40 1.26 -1.33
CA ARG A 33 15.54 1.14 -2.27
C ARG A 33 16.80 0.60 -1.61
N GLU A 34 17.09 1.02 -0.38
CA GLU A 34 18.20 0.51 0.42
C GLU A 34 18.03 -0.99 0.69
N SER A 35 16.82 -1.40 1.08
CA SER A 35 16.48 -2.81 1.33
C SER A 35 16.65 -3.68 0.07
N ILE A 36 16.25 -3.17 -1.11
CA ILE A 36 16.50 -3.84 -2.39
C ILE A 36 18.00 -3.99 -2.65
N THR A 37 18.78 -2.92 -2.44
CA THR A 37 20.23 -2.91 -2.65
C THR A 37 20.95 -3.92 -1.76
N GLN A 38 20.42 -4.16 -0.57
CA GLN A 38 20.92 -5.17 0.38
C GLN A 38 20.43 -6.59 0.07
N GLY A 39 19.48 -6.77 -0.87
CA GLY A 39 18.91 -8.06 -1.21
C GLY A 39 17.80 -8.55 -0.27
N ASN A 40 17.23 -7.67 0.57
CA ASN A 40 16.22 -8.00 1.58
C ASN A 40 14.80 -8.12 0.98
N LEU A 41 14.67 -8.90 -0.11
CA LEU A 41 13.42 -8.99 -0.88
C LEU A 41 12.28 -9.66 -0.10
N GLU A 42 12.57 -10.72 0.66
CA GLU A 42 11.55 -11.42 1.45
C GLU A 42 11.01 -10.56 2.61
N GLU A 43 11.87 -9.73 3.22
CA GLU A 43 11.44 -8.81 4.26
C GLU A 43 10.51 -7.73 3.69
N LEU A 44 10.88 -7.14 2.54
CA LEU A 44 10.01 -6.19 1.83
C LEU A 44 8.67 -6.81 1.43
N ARG A 45 8.69 -8.07 0.97
CA ARG A 45 7.48 -8.83 0.65
C ARG A 45 6.58 -8.99 1.88
N ALA A 46 7.15 -9.28 3.05
CA ALA A 46 6.40 -9.35 4.30
C ALA A 46 5.85 -7.97 4.75
N VAL A 47 6.62 -6.88 4.58
CA VAL A 47 6.16 -5.52 4.86
C VAL A 47 4.96 -5.14 4.00
N ALA A 48 5.00 -5.44 2.71
CA ALA A 48 3.87 -5.21 1.80
C ALA A 48 2.65 -6.05 2.21
N PHE A 49 2.84 -7.37 2.32
CA PHE A 49 1.73 -8.30 2.49
C PHE A 49 1.04 -8.17 3.85
N PHE A 50 1.80 -8.03 4.94
CA PHE A 50 1.23 -7.98 6.29
C PHE A 50 1.04 -6.56 6.81
N ASN A 51 2.09 -5.73 6.81
CA ASN A 51 2.07 -4.46 7.51
C ASN A 51 1.24 -3.40 6.76
N ARG A 52 1.59 -3.12 5.49
CA ARG A 52 0.92 -2.10 4.69
C ARG A 52 -0.54 -2.47 4.44
N THR A 53 -0.82 -3.72 4.05
CA THR A 53 -2.20 -4.24 3.91
C THR A 53 -3.01 -4.09 5.20
N TRP A 54 -2.46 -4.44 6.36
CA TRP A 54 -3.16 -4.30 7.64
C TRP A 54 -3.48 -2.84 7.96
N ILE A 55 -2.51 -1.93 7.83
CA ILE A 55 -2.71 -0.51 8.09
C ILE A 55 -3.83 0.04 7.20
N ILE A 56 -3.75 -0.20 5.90
CA ILE A 56 -4.74 0.28 4.92
C ILE A 56 -6.13 -0.24 5.29
N SER A 57 -6.25 -1.55 5.53
CA SER A 57 -7.54 -2.16 5.80
C SER A 57 -8.12 -1.77 7.16
N SER A 58 -7.29 -1.67 8.21
CA SER A 58 -7.74 -1.26 9.54
C SER A 58 -8.19 0.19 9.57
N ARG A 59 -7.43 1.09 8.97
CA ARG A 59 -7.81 2.50 8.92
C ARG A 59 -9.07 2.73 8.09
N TYR A 60 -9.19 2.06 6.95
CA TYR A 60 -10.39 2.13 6.12
C TYR A 60 -11.64 1.60 6.86
N CYS A 61 -11.56 0.43 7.49
CA CYS A 61 -12.74 -0.24 8.04
C CYS A 61 -13.07 0.12 9.49
N SER A 62 -12.07 0.38 10.33
CA SER A 62 -12.27 0.65 11.76
C SER A 62 -12.29 2.14 12.09
N VAL A 63 -11.49 2.94 11.40
CA VAL A 63 -11.42 4.40 11.62
C VAL A 63 -12.37 5.15 10.67
N GLY A 64 -12.58 4.61 9.47
CA GLY A 64 -13.36 5.26 8.42
C GLY A 64 -12.57 6.28 7.62
N ASP A 65 -11.23 6.17 7.61
CA ASP A 65 -10.37 7.07 6.84
C ASP A 65 -10.68 6.95 5.35
N GLY A 66 -10.84 8.10 4.69
CA GLY A 66 -11.07 8.18 3.26
C GLY A 66 -9.86 7.73 2.44
N VAL A 67 -10.09 7.40 1.17
CA VAL A 67 -9.02 6.94 0.26
C VAL A 67 -7.91 7.99 0.10
N ASP A 68 -8.24 9.27 0.15
CA ASP A 68 -7.25 10.36 0.08
C ASP A 68 -6.24 10.29 1.23
N PHE A 69 -6.70 10.01 2.45
CA PHE A 69 -5.83 9.84 3.61
C PHE A 69 -4.93 8.59 3.46
N LEU A 70 -5.45 7.55 2.80
CA LEU A 70 -4.74 6.29 2.59
C LEU A 70 -3.80 6.31 1.37
N GLU A 71 -3.80 7.38 0.57
CA GLU A 71 -3.05 7.49 -0.68
C GLU A 71 -1.56 7.19 -0.47
N GLY A 72 -0.94 7.74 0.59
CA GLY A 72 0.47 7.48 0.90
C GLY A 72 0.77 6.00 1.17
N TYR A 73 -0.08 5.32 1.95
CA TYR A 73 0.07 3.89 2.24
C TYR A 73 -0.17 3.03 1.00
N LEU A 74 -1.15 3.38 0.16
CA LEU A 74 -1.42 2.71 -1.10
C LEU A 74 -0.24 2.85 -2.06
N HIS A 75 0.32 4.06 -2.21
CA HIS A 75 1.51 4.29 -3.01
C HIS A 75 2.73 3.52 -2.50
N SER A 76 2.96 3.51 -1.19
CA SER A 76 4.03 2.71 -0.57
C SER A 76 3.87 1.22 -0.88
N LEU A 77 2.66 0.67 -0.68
CA LEU A 77 2.36 -0.74 -0.96
C LEU A 77 2.65 -1.11 -2.43
N TRP A 78 2.13 -0.31 -3.37
CA TRP A 78 2.35 -0.55 -4.79
C TRP A 78 3.81 -0.34 -5.21
N TYR A 79 4.50 0.61 -4.59
CA TYR A 79 5.93 0.83 -4.85
C TYR A 79 6.77 -0.37 -4.42
N ILE A 80 6.48 -0.99 -3.27
CA ILE A 80 7.14 -2.23 -2.84
C ILE A 80 6.92 -3.34 -3.88
N TYR A 81 5.68 -3.60 -4.29
CA TYR A 81 5.40 -4.64 -5.29
C TYR A 81 6.02 -4.36 -6.66
N TYR A 82 6.10 -3.10 -7.07
CA TYR A 82 6.82 -2.69 -8.27
C TYR A 82 8.32 -3.03 -8.16
N GLN A 83 8.96 -2.64 -7.05
CA GLN A 83 10.38 -2.93 -6.82
C GLN A 83 10.65 -4.44 -6.75
N LEU A 84 9.81 -5.19 -6.03
CA LEU A 84 9.92 -6.65 -5.95
C LEU A 84 9.79 -7.30 -7.33
N SER A 85 8.79 -6.90 -8.12
CA SER A 85 8.57 -7.46 -9.46
C SER A 85 9.71 -7.12 -10.41
N TRP A 86 10.29 -5.92 -10.31
CA TRP A 86 11.41 -5.47 -11.14
C TRP A 86 12.71 -6.20 -10.80
N ASN A 87 12.95 -6.47 -9.51
CA ASN A 87 14.19 -7.07 -9.02
C ASN A 87 14.12 -8.60 -8.86
N THR A 88 12.99 -9.22 -9.22
CA THR A 88 12.81 -10.68 -9.20
C THR A 88 12.74 -11.22 -10.62
N SER A 89 13.52 -12.26 -10.92
CA SER A 89 13.49 -12.89 -12.24
C SER A 89 12.14 -13.57 -12.51
N CYS A 90 11.56 -13.32 -13.68
CA CYS A 90 10.30 -13.95 -14.11
C CYS A 90 10.41 -15.45 -14.38
N GLU A 91 11.63 -15.99 -14.48
CA GLU A 91 11.87 -17.43 -14.69
C GLU A 91 11.83 -18.23 -13.38
N THR A 92 11.70 -17.54 -12.24
CA THR A 92 11.72 -18.15 -10.90
C THR A 92 10.34 -18.18 -10.28
N SER A 93 10.09 -19.17 -9.40
CA SER A 93 8.85 -19.25 -8.62
C SER A 93 8.64 -18.05 -7.69
N ASP A 94 9.67 -17.26 -7.42
CA ASP A 94 9.56 -16.07 -6.58
C ASP A 94 8.72 -14.98 -7.26
N HIS A 95 8.71 -14.93 -8.59
CA HIS A 95 7.81 -14.05 -9.33
C HIS A 95 6.33 -14.46 -9.13
N ASP A 96 6.03 -15.75 -9.22
CA ASP A 96 4.69 -16.29 -8.96
C ASP A 96 4.25 -16.00 -7.51
N ARG A 97 5.18 -16.08 -6.56
CA ARG A 97 4.93 -15.78 -5.15
C ARG A 97 4.54 -14.32 -4.91
N ILE A 98 5.07 -13.37 -5.68
CA ILE A 98 4.68 -11.96 -5.62
C ILE A 98 3.26 -11.79 -6.16
N VAL A 99 2.95 -12.39 -7.30
CA VAL A 99 1.60 -12.32 -7.90
C VAL A 99 0.56 -12.94 -6.95
N LEU A 100 0.86 -14.10 -6.37
CA LEU A 100 -0.02 -14.76 -5.43
C LEU A 100 -0.25 -13.95 -4.15
N ASP A 101 0.75 -13.21 -3.66
CA ASP A 101 0.55 -12.31 -2.53
C ASP A 101 -0.49 -11.25 -2.86
N ILE A 102 -0.34 -10.56 -4.01
CA ILE A 102 -1.27 -9.52 -4.44
C ILE A 102 -2.70 -10.09 -4.56
N LEU A 103 -2.85 -11.26 -5.20
CA LEU A 103 -4.14 -11.92 -5.35
C LEU A 103 -4.74 -12.41 -4.03
N ARG A 104 -3.91 -12.69 -3.03
CA ARG A 104 -4.32 -13.15 -1.69
C ARG A 104 -4.45 -12.02 -0.69
N ILE A 105 -4.26 -10.76 -1.09
CA ILE A 105 -4.53 -9.62 -0.22
C ILE A 105 -5.99 -9.72 0.25
N GLN A 106 -6.16 -9.85 1.55
CA GLN A 106 -7.45 -9.85 2.23
C GLN A 106 -7.48 -8.66 3.16
N GLY A 107 -8.39 -7.73 2.90
CA GLY A 107 -8.74 -6.71 3.88
C GLY A 107 -9.70 -7.28 4.93
N MET A 108 -9.69 -6.69 6.12
CA MET A 108 -10.87 -6.62 6.96
C MET A 108 -12.00 -5.99 6.14
N GLY A 109 -13.12 -6.70 5.97
CA GLY A 109 -14.29 -6.13 5.31
C GLY A 109 -14.93 -5.03 6.18
N PRO A 110 -15.69 -4.09 5.59
CA PRO A 110 -16.50 -3.15 6.36
C PRO A 110 -17.65 -3.93 7.04
N GLY A 111 -17.38 -4.47 8.23
CA GLY A 111 -18.35 -5.29 8.96
C GLY A 111 -17.81 -6.22 10.05
N ALA A 112 -16.51 -6.21 10.36
CA ALA A 112 -15.95 -7.00 11.48
C ALA A 112 -15.94 -6.23 12.82
N ALA A 113 -16.86 -5.29 13.01
CA ALA A 113 -17.13 -4.70 14.31
C ALA A 113 -18.49 -5.23 14.78
N GLU A 114 -18.46 -6.24 15.66
CA GLU A 114 -19.60 -6.57 16.54
C GLU A 114 -19.73 -5.51 17.65
#